data_AF-A0AAE0L1A3-F1
#
_entry.id   AF-A0AAE0L1A3-F1
#
_cell.length_a   1.000
_cell.length_b   1.000
_cell.length_c   1.000
_cell.angle_alpha   90.00
_cell.angle_beta   90.00
_cell.angle_gamma   90.00
#
_symmetry.space_group_name_H-M   'P 1'
#
loop_
_entity.id
_entity.type
_entity.pdbx_description
1 polymer ?
#
loop_
_entity_poly.entity_id
_entity_poly.type
_entity_poly.pdbx_seq_one_letter_code
_entity_poly.pdbx_strand_id
1 'polypeptide(L)'
;MLHELLLAFLGHTGDIFQIVPPSQSADKNGGIQQHPGTIQLAPDIPLAEEAEKYRLNQLAAIGYDYLQLELFVDREQDMVFSSLGSEGEQLAKHLSVYRRAFATGVEEVLRTYRAAVLRLEQEIVRTPGCTPMPLTKVQLILSDFFIILPQLHSLVRELLSRKLCGGALLQHLYDRATNGIPVLQSCIQRILWHCNQVWYKQLIAWMIHGVLPSQNNEFLIVRSSANSAASAASSAADADSTLEWHTGEPHPPKVPVTATRP
;
A
#
# COMPACT_ATOMS: atom_id res chain seq x y z
N MET A 1 4.88 2.22 -30.72
CA MET A 1 3.60 2.33 -29.97
C MET A 1 3.44 1.22 -28.94
N LEU A 2 3.45 -0.07 -29.30
CA LEU A 2 3.17 -1.14 -28.34
C LEU A 2 4.31 -1.34 -27.31
N HIS A 3 5.58 -1.25 -27.73
CA HIS A 3 6.71 -1.26 -26.80
C HIS A 3 6.70 -0.06 -25.85
N GLU A 4 6.40 1.14 -26.36
CA GLU A 4 6.19 2.34 -25.55
C GLU A 4 5.03 2.19 -24.56
N LEU A 5 3.97 1.48 -24.94
CA LEU A 5 2.85 1.17 -24.04
C LEU A 5 3.28 0.18 -22.93
N LEU A 6 4.12 -0.81 -23.22
CA LEU A 6 4.69 -1.69 -22.20
C LEU A 6 5.58 -0.92 -21.22
N LEU A 7 6.37 0.03 -21.71
CA LEU A 7 7.17 0.92 -20.87
C LEU A 7 6.26 1.80 -20.00
N ALA A 8 5.18 2.34 -20.57
CA ALA A 8 4.19 3.11 -19.84
C ALA A 8 3.51 2.30 -18.72
N PHE A 9 3.24 1.00 -18.92
CA PHE A 9 2.74 0.11 -17.87
C PHE A 9 3.67 -0.02 -16.67
N LEU A 10 4.99 0.06 -16.89
CA LEU A 10 6.00 0.05 -15.83
C LEU A 10 6.27 1.45 -15.26
N GLY A 11 5.48 2.47 -15.62
CA GLY A 11 5.66 3.83 -15.14
C GLY A 11 6.81 4.60 -15.81
N HIS A 12 7.45 4.03 -16.84
CA HIS A 12 8.43 4.75 -17.64
C HIS A 12 7.72 5.62 -18.67
N THR A 13 8.00 6.92 -18.63
CA THR A 13 7.51 7.87 -19.63
C THR A 13 8.46 7.96 -20.81
N GLY A 14 7.89 8.24 -21.98
CA GLY A 14 8.63 8.49 -23.22
C GLY A 14 8.02 9.67 -23.97
N ASP A 15 8.50 9.91 -25.18
CA ASP A 15 8.01 11.04 -26.01
C ASP A 15 6.52 10.88 -26.38
N ILE A 16 6.05 9.63 -26.43
CA ILE A 16 4.68 9.24 -26.81
C ILE A 16 3.72 9.25 -25.60
N PHE A 17 4.18 8.81 -24.43
CA PHE A 17 3.39 8.72 -23.20
C PHE A 17 4.01 9.61 -22.13
N GLN A 18 3.32 10.70 -21.80
CA GLN A 18 3.77 11.69 -20.84
C GLN A 18 2.94 11.62 -19.56
N ILE A 19 3.59 11.75 -18.40
CA ILE A 19 2.86 11.94 -17.14
C ILE A 19 2.24 13.33 -17.21
N VAL A 20 0.91 13.37 -17.21
CA VAL A 20 0.17 14.59 -16.91
C VAL A 20 0.14 14.67 -15.38
N PRO A 21 0.90 15.60 -14.76
CA PRO A 21 0.84 15.77 -13.32
C PRO A 21 -0.58 16.12 -12.91
N PRO A 22 -0.99 15.85 -11.65
CA PRO A 22 -2.31 16.22 -11.15
C PRO A 22 -2.48 17.73 -11.31
N SER A 23 -3.17 18.15 -12.38
CA SER A 23 -3.45 19.56 -12.60
C SER A 23 -4.65 19.91 -11.73
N GLN A 24 -4.48 20.94 -10.91
CA GLN A 24 -5.59 21.58 -10.23
C GLN A 24 -6.30 22.42 -11.28
N SER A 25 -7.20 21.81 -12.05
CA SER A 25 -8.12 22.59 -12.85
C SER A 25 -9.17 23.17 -11.89
N ALA A 26 -9.09 24.47 -11.65
CA ALA A 26 -10.17 25.20 -11.01
C ALA A 26 -11.40 25.10 -11.92
N ASP A 27 -12.45 24.42 -11.47
CA ASP A 27 -13.73 24.51 -12.14
C ASP A 27 -14.16 25.98 -12.22
N LYS A 28 -14.88 26.34 -13.29
CA LYS A 28 -15.56 27.66 -13.39
C LYS A 28 -16.53 27.94 -12.23
N ASN A 29 -16.77 26.96 -11.35
CA ASN A 29 -17.61 27.01 -10.16
C ASN A 29 -16.83 26.96 -8.82
N GLY A 30 -15.50 27.18 -8.81
CA GLY A 30 -14.72 27.27 -7.57
C GLY A 30 -14.46 25.94 -6.85
N GLY A 31 -14.76 24.80 -7.48
CA GLY A 31 -14.36 23.48 -7.01
C GLY A 31 -12.92 23.16 -7.44
N ILE A 32 -12.07 22.78 -6.48
CA ILE A 32 -10.74 22.22 -6.78
C ILE A 32 -10.94 20.73 -7.10
N GLN A 33 -11.09 20.39 -8.37
CA GLN A 33 -11.05 18.97 -8.79
C GLN A 33 -9.59 18.54 -8.85
N GLN A 34 -9.16 17.75 -7.87
CA GLN A 34 -7.86 17.07 -7.93
C GLN A 34 -8.01 15.85 -8.82
N HIS A 35 -7.67 15.98 -10.10
CA HIS A 35 -7.51 14.81 -10.95
C HIS A 35 -6.26 14.05 -10.46
N PRO A 36 -6.36 12.74 -10.16
CA PRO A 36 -5.14 11.94 -9.99
C PRO A 36 -4.31 12.11 -11.27
N GLY A 37 -3.00 12.30 -11.13
CA GLY A 37 -2.11 12.35 -12.29
C GLY A 37 -2.37 11.13 -13.18
N THR A 38 -2.31 11.30 -14.48
CA THR A 38 -2.52 10.18 -15.41
C THR A 38 -1.43 10.20 -16.46
N ILE A 39 -0.97 9.03 -16.88
CA ILE A 39 -0.14 8.94 -18.06
C ILE A 39 -1.08 9.03 -19.26
N GLN A 40 -0.87 10.04 -20.11
CA GLN A 40 -1.68 10.26 -21.30
C GLN A 40 -0.79 10.25 -22.54
N LEU A 41 -1.39 9.84 -23.65
CA LEU A 41 -0.78 9.95 -24.97
C LEU A 41 -0.56 11.43 -25.32
N ALA A 42 0.60 11.77 -25.86
CA ALA A 42 0.87 13.12 -26.35
C ALA A 42 -0.21 13.54 -27.37
N PRO A 43 -0.76 14.78 -27.28
CA PRO A 43 -1.84 15.23 -28.18
C PRO A 43 -1.40 15.31 -29.66
N ASP A 44 -0.10 15.37 -29.90
CA ASP A 44 0.50 15.64 -31.21
C ASP A 44 0.76 14.40 -32.07
N ILE A 45 0.16 13.25 -31.77
CA ILE A 45 0.33 12.03 -32.58
C ILE A 45 -0.73 11.99 -33.68
N PRO A 46 -0.40 12.29 -34.95
CA PRO A 46 -1.37 12.31 -36.06
C PRO A 46 -1.75 10.91 -36.54
N LEU A 47 -1.06 9.86 -36.09
CA LEU A 47 -1.13 8.52 -36.70
C LEU A 47 -2.19 7.58 -36.12
N ALA A 48 -2.87 7.94 -35.03
CA ALA A 48 -3.84 7.08 -34.34
C ALA A 48 -5.26 7.65 -34.45
N GLU A 49 -6.24 6.77 -34.69
CA GLU A 49 -7.67 7.12 -34.70
C GLU A 49 -8.12 7.57 -33.29
N GLU A 50 -9.10 8.49 -33.19
CA GLU A 50 -9.60 9.00 -31.90
C GLU A 50 -10.02 7.87 -30.93
N ALA A 51 -10.62 6.81 -31.45
CA ALA A 51 -11.04 5.64 -30.68
C ALA A 51 -9.85 4.80 -30.17
N GLU A 52 -8.77 4.72 -30.95
CA GLU A 52 -7.54 4.05 -30.55
C GLU A 52 -6.82 4.86 -29.47
N LYS A 53 -6.75 6.19 -29.63
CA LYS A 53 -6.21 7.11 -28.61
C LYS A 53 -6.94 6.97 -27.28
N TYR A 54 -8.27 6.91 -27.29
CA TYR A 54 -9.08 6.72 -26.08
C TYR A 54 -8.73 5.41 -25.36
N ARG A 55 -8.62 4.29 -26.10
CA ARG A 55 -8.23 3.00 -25.51
C ARG A 55 -6.82 3.06 -24.96
N LEU A 56 -5.85 3.60 -25.70
CA LEU A 56 -4.47 3.73 -25.23
C LEU A 56 -4.38 4.56 -23.95
N ASN A 57 -5.14 5.65 -23.84
CA ASN A 57 -5.20 6.45 -22.61
C ASN A 57 -5.79 5.66 -21.43
N GLN A 58 -6.85 4.88 -21.66
CA GLN A 58 -7.42 4.02 -20.63
C GLN A 58 -6.41 2.96 -20.15
N LEU A 59 -5.64 2.38 -21.06
CA LEU A 59 -4.60 1.43 -20.71
C LEU A 59 -3.44 2.14 -19.98
N ALA A 60 -2.96 3.29 -20.46
CA ALA A 60 -1.85 4.02 -19.85
C ALA A 60 -2.13 4.51 -18.43
N ALA A 61 -3.40 4.77 -18.07
CA ALA A 61 -3.79 5.17 -16.72
C ALA A 61 -3.32 4.18 -15.64
N ILE A 62 -3.29 2.88 -15.95
CA ILE A 62 -2.83 1.84 -14.99
C ILE A 62 -1.35 2.00 -14.63
N GLY A 63 -0.54 2.52 -15.56
CA GLY A 63 0.89 2.74 -15.36
C GLY A 63 1.15 3.84 -14.33
N TYR A 64 0.25 4.83 -14.23
CA TYR A 64 0.34 5.83 -13.17
C TYR A 64 0.06 5.22 -11.80
N ASP A 65 -0.99 4.42 -11.68
CA ASP A 65 -1.32 3.74 -10.42
C ASP A 65 -0.16 2.83 -9.98
N TYR A 66 0.43 2.09 -10.93
CA TYR A 66 1.63 1.29 -10.69
C TYR A 66 2.81 2.13 -10.18
N LEU A 67 3.13 3.24 -10.84
CA LEU A 67 4.23 4.14 -10.45
C LEU A 67 4.03 4.69 -9.04
N GLN A 68 2.81 5.11 -8.69
CA GLN A 68 2.52 5.61 -7.34
C GLN A 68 2.68 4.53 -6.27
N LEU A 69 2.32 3.29 -6.59
CA LEU A 69 2.49 2.15 -5.69
C LEU A 69 3.96 1.77 -5.51
N GLU A 70 4.74 1.78 -6.59
CA GLU A 70 6.18 1.51 -6.54
C GLU A 70 6.92 2.57 -5.70
N LEU A 71 6.66 3.86 -5.94
CA LEU A 71 7.23 4.95 -5.13
C LEU A 71 6.88 4.81 -3.64
N PHE A 72 5.67 4.34 -3.32
CA PHE A 72 5.28 4.07 -1.94
C PHE A 72 6.07 2.91 -1.33
N VAL A 73 6.23 1.81 -2.08
CA VAL A 73 6.98 0.63 -1.64
C VAL A 73 8.45 1.01 -1.38
N ASP A 74 9.10 1.70 -2.32
CA ASP A 74 10.49 2.12 -2.19
C ASP A 74 10.68 3.04 -0.99
N ARG A 75 9.77 4.02 -0.79
CA ARG A 75 9.81 4.91 0.36
C ARG A 75 9.76 4.17 1.70
N GLU A 76 8.89 3.18 1.83
CA GLU A 76 8.75 2.41 3.09
C GLU A 76 9.88 1.39 3.28
N GLN A 77 10.58 0.98 2.21
CA GLN A 77 11.72 0.06 2.25
C GLN A 77 13.08 0.76 2.44
N ASP A 78 13.36 1.86 1.73
CA ASP A 78 14.63 2.61 1.80
C ASP A 78 14.89 3.24 3.17
N MET A 79 13.82 3.57 3.89
CA MET A 79 13.92 4.02 5.27
C MET A 79 14.51 2.97 6.22
N VAL A 80 14.57 1.70 5.83
CA VAL A 80 15.28 0.64 6.56
C VAL A 80 16.80 0.79 6.42
N PHE A 81 17.30 1.09 5.21
CA PHE A 81 18.74 1.24 4.96
C PHE A 81 19.31 2.49 5.63
N SER A 82 18.54 3.59 5.62
CA SER A 82 18.92 4.84 6.28
C SER A 82 18.97 4.74 7.82
N SER A 83 18.28 3.75 8.41
CA SER A 83 18.29 3.51 9.87
C SER A 83 19.57 2.89 10.42
N LEU A 84 20.50 2.46 9.54
CA LEU A 84 21.83 1.95 9.91
C LEU A 84 22.86 3.08 10.16
N GLY A 85 22.52 4.35 9.90
CA GLY A 85 23.33 5.52 10.23
C GLY A 85 23.02 6.06 11.63
N SER A 86 24.01 6.71 12.27
CA SER A 86 23.91 7.24 13.65
C SER A 86 22.82 8.30 13.88
N GLU A 87 22.20 8.84 12.82
CA GLU A 87 21.04 9.77 12.91
C GLU A 87 19.67 9.04 12.75
N GLY A 88 19.69 7.71 12.56
CA GLY A 88 18.53 6.88 12.26
C GLY A 88 17.63 6.52 13.45
N GLU A 89 18.08 6.68 14.70
CA GLU A 89 17.29 6.27 15.88
C GLU A 89 16.01 7.09 16.10
N GLN A 90 16.00 8.37 15.69
CA GLN A 90 14.80 9.21 15.80
C GLN A 90 13.83 9.00 14.64
N LEU A 91 14.34 8.70 13.44
CA LEU A 91 13.51 8.45 12.26
C LEU A 91 12.93 7.02 12.27
N ALA A 92 13.70 6.03 12.74
CA ALA A 92 13.27 4.65 12.95
C ALA A 92 12.11 4.53 13.95
N LYS A 93 12.05 5.44 14.93
CA LYS A 93 10.94 5.55 15.91
C LYS A 93 9.58 5.86 15.29
N HIS A 94 9.54 6.38 14.05
CA HIS A 94 8.31 6.73 13.35
C HIS A 94 7.88 5.73 12.27
N LEU A 95 8.69 4.69 12.00
CA LEU A 95 8.42 3.74 10.92
C LEU A 95 7.63 2.54 11.42
N SER A 96 6.33 2.54 11.11
CA SER A 96 5.47 1.47 11.56
C SER A 96 5.79 0.13 10.93
N VAL A 97 5.97 -0.89 11.79
CA VAL A 97 6.27 -2.27 11.36
C VAL A 97 5.13 -2.81 10.51
N TYR A 98 3.91 -2.38 10.79
CA TYR A 98 2.72 -2.74 10.03
C TYR A 98 2.67 -2.11 8.63
N ARG A 99 3.05 -0.83 8.44
CA ARG A 99 3.14 -0.26 7.09
C ARG A 99 4.20 -0.94 6.25
N ARG A 100 5.31 -1.37 6.87
CA ARG A 100 6.34 -2.14 6.18
C ARG A 100 5.80 -3.49 5.71
N ALA A 101 5.12 -4.23 6.59
CA ALA A 101 4.49 -5.48 6.22
C ALA A 101 3.42 -5.31 5.12
N PHE A 102 2.68 -4.20 5.18
CA PHE A 102 1.77 -3.80 4.12
C PHE A 102 2.51 -3.54 2.79
N ALA A 103 3.60 -2.76 2.80
CA ALA A 103 4.43 -2.50 1.62
C ALA A 103 5.03 -3.79 1.04
N THR A 104 5.46 -4.75 1.87
CA THR A 104 5.87 -6.08 1.40
C THR A 104 4.75 -6.82 0.69
N GLY A 105 3.52 -6.72 1.19
CA GLY A 105 2.33 -7.30 0.55
C GLY A 105 2.01 -6.64 -0.79
N VAL A 106 2.08 -5.31 -0.86
CA VAL A 106 1.91 -4.53 -2.10
C VAL A 106 2.96 -4.94 -3.13
N GLU A 107 4.22 -5.06 -2.73
CA GLU A 107 5.32 -5.44 -3.61
C GLU A 107 5.14 -6.86 -4.20
N GLU A 108 4.53 -7.79 -3.47
CA GLU A 108 4.18 -9.10 -4.03
C GLU A 108 3.12 -9.02 -5.14
N VAL A 109 2.14 -8.14 -4.98
CA VAL A 109 1.11 -7.87 -6.00
C VAL A 109 1.76 -7.20 -7.23
N LEU A 110 2.61 -6.19 -7.01
CA LEU A 110 3.35 -5.52 -8.08
C LEU A 110 4.29 -6.49 -8.83
N ARG A 111 4.92 -7.44 -8.13
CA ARG A 111 5.72 -8.50 -8.77
C ARG A 111 4.88 -9.38 -9.69
N THR A 112 3.66 -9.72 -9.28
CA THR A 112 2.72 -10.50 -10.11
C THR A 112 2.32 -9.72 -11.35
N TYR A 113 2.08 -8.41 -11.22
CA TYR A 113 1.84 -7.51 -12.35
C TYR A 113 3.04 -7.43 -13.31
N ARG A 114 4.26 -7.19 -12.80
CA ARG A 114 5.51 -7.18 -13.61
C ARG A 114 5.68 -8.48 -14.38
N ALA A 115 5.37 -9.63 -13.76
CA ALA A 115 5.42 -10.93 -14.43
C ALA A 115 4.36 -11.07 -15.55
N ALA A 116 3.18 -10.47 -15.40
CA ALA A 116 2.17 -10.43 -16.46
C ALA A 116 2.61 -9.53 -17.63
N VAL A 117 3.21 -8.37 -17.35
CA VAL A 117 3.79 -7.48 -18.38
C VAL A 117 4.94 -8.16 -19.11
N LEU A 118 5.81 -8.88 -18.41
CA LEU A 118 6.90 -9.63 -19.03
C LEU A 118 6.37 -10.79 -19.90
N ARG A 119 5.27 -11.43 -19.51
CA ARG A 119 4.60 -12.43 -20.37
C ARG A 119 4.06 -11.80 -21.65
N LEU A 120 3.47 -10.61 -21.57
CA LEU A 120 3.03 -9.85 -22.74
C LEU A 120 4.20 -9.56 -23.67
N GLU A 121 5.30 -9.03 -23.14
CA GLU A 121 6.52 -8.76 -23.90
C GLU A 121 7.02 -10.01 -24.63
N GLN A 122 7.14 -11.14 -23.92
CA GLN A 122 7.56 -12.39 -24.53
C GLN A 122 6.63 -12.86 -25.65
N GLU A 123 5.32 -12.64 -25.52
CA GLU A 123 4.36 -13.02 -26.55
C GLU A 123 4.47 -12.14 -27.81
N ILE A 124 4.76 -10.85 -27.63
CA ILE A 124 5.02 -9.90 -28.72
C ILE A 124 6.29 -10.29 -29.48
N VAL A 125 7.36 -10.63 -28.75
CA VAL A 125 8.64 -11.07 -29.35
C VAL A 125 8.50 -12.44 -30.04
N ARG A 126 7.72 -13.36 -29.46
CA ARG A 126 7.51 -14.72 -30.00
C ARG A 126 6.57 -14.79 -31.20
N THR A 127 5.92 -13.69 -31.58
CA THR A 127 5.06 -13.65 -32.77
C THR A 127 5.80 -12.97 -33.94
N PRO A 128 6.73 -13.65 -34.64
CA PRO A 128 7.31 -13.10 -35.86
C PRO A 128 6.36 -13.38 -37.04
N GLY A 129 5.65 -12.36 -37.50
CA GLY A 129 4.91 -12.38 -38.77
C GLY A 129 3.63 -11.55 -38.78
N CYS A 130 3.60 -10.52 -39.64
CA CYS A 130 2.50 -9.71 -40.20
C CYS A 130 1.24 -9.31 -39.40
N THR A 131 0.94 -9.88 -38.23
CA THR A 131 -0.19 -9.46 -37.40
C THR A 131 0.34 -8.80 -36.12
N PRO A 132 0.24 -7.46 -35.99
CA PRO A 132 0.52 -6.83 -34.72
C PRO A 132 -0.43 -7.39 -33.66
N MET A 133 0.07 -7.62 -32.44
CA MET A 133 -0.76 -8.09 -31.33
C MET A 133 -1.94 -7.12 -31.13
N PRO A 134 -3.20 -7.61 -31.13
CA PRO A 134 -4.33 -6.72 -30.97
C PRO A 134 -4.38 -6.17 -29.54
N LEU A 135 -4.67 -4.88 -29.40
CA LEU A 135 -4.79 -4.19 -28.11
C LEU A 135 -5.80 -4.86 -27.17
N THR A 136 -6.84 -5.47 -27.73
CA THR A 136 -7.85 -6.25 -26.97
C THR A 136 -7.22 -7.42 -26.20
N LYS A 137 -6.19 -8.06 -26.75
CA LYS A 137 -5.51 -9.17 -26.07
C LYS A 137 -4.66 -8.67 -24.90
N VAL A 138 -4.02 -7.51 -25.05
CA VAL A 138 -3.30 -6.83 -23.95
C VAL A 138 -4.27 -6.48 -22.82
N GLN A 139 -5.43 -5.91 -23.16
CA GLN A 139 -6.46 -5.56 -22.18
C GLN A 139 -7.01 -6.80 -21.45
N LEU A 140 -7.19 -7.92 -22.16
CA LEU A 140 -7.65 -9.17 -21.57
C LEU A 140 -6.65 -9.73 -20.55
N ILE A 141 -5.35 -9.71 -20.86
CA ILE A 141 -4.32 -10.22 -19.95
C ILE A 141 -4.17 -9.35 -18.70
N LEU A 142 -4.43 -8.05 -18.83
CA LEU A 142 -4.33 -7.08 -17.74
C LEU A 142 -5.66 -6.78 -17.03
N SER A 143 -6.76 -7.44 -17.42
CA SER A 143 -8.12 -7.13 -16.94
C SER A 143 -8.24 -7.10 -15.43
N ASP A 144 -7.59 -8.04 -14.75
CA ASP A 144 -7.65 -8.18 -13.30
C ASP A 144 -6.92 -7.03 -12.61
N PHE A 145 -5.80 -6.59 -13.17
CA PHE A 145 -4.99 -5.52 -12.63
C PHE A 145 -5.64 -4.15 -12.79
N PHE A 146 -6.49 -3.95 -13.81
CA PHE A 146 -7.31 -2.74 -13.93
C PHE A 146 -8.27 -2.55 -12.76
N ILE A 147 -8.63 -3.63 -12.07
CA ILE A 147 -9.49 -3.56 -10.88
C ILE A 147 -8.63 -3.43 -9.62
N ILE A 148 -7.54 -4.20 -9.53
CA ILE A 148 -6.71 -4.28 -8.32
C ILE A 148 -5.92 -2.98 -8.06
N LEU A 149 -5.21 -2.47 -9.08
CA LEU A 149 -4.24 -1.38 -8.90
C LEU A 149 -4.88 -0.06 -8.44
N PRO A 150 -5.99 0.42 -9.04
CA PRO A 150 -6.64 1.65 -8.58
C PRO A 150 -7.15 1.54 -7.14
N GLN A 151 -7.66 0.37 -6.75
CA GLN A 151 -8.12 0.13 -5.39
C GLN A 151 -6.97 0.16 -4.39
N LEU A 152 -5.83 -0.43 -4.77
CA LEU A 152 -4.64 -0.42 -3.94
C LEU A 152 -4.03 0.98 -3.80
N HIS A 153 -4.00 1.75 -4.90
CA HIS A 153 -3.56 3.14 -4.88
C HIS A 153 -4.48 4.00 -4.00
N SER A 154 -5.79 3.83 -4.09
CA SER A 154 -6.75 4.49 -3.18
C SER A 154 -6.47 4.15 -1.72
N LEU A 155 -6.21 2.87 -1.42
CA LEU A 155 -5.89 2.41 -0.06
C LEU A 155 -4.59 3.03 0.45
N VAL A 156 -3.53 3.07 -0.37
CA VAL A 156 -2.26 3.74 -0.04
C VAL A 156 -2.48 5.22 0.23
N ARG A 157 -3.30 5.90 -0.57
CA ARG A 157 -3.64 7.31 -0.36
C ARG A 157 -4.40 7.53 0.95
N GLU A 158 -5.36 6.66 1.28
CA GLU A 158 -6.07 6.68 2.56
C GLU A 158 -5.12 6.45 3.74
N LEU A 159 -4.19 5.51 3.61
CA LEU A 159 -3.18 5.20 4.61
C LEU A 159 -2.28 6.41 4.89
N LEU A 160 -1.79 7.06 3.83
CA LEU A 160 -0.93 8.25 3.93
C LEU A 160 -1.67 9.46 4.51
N SER A 161 -2.91 9.71 4.07
CA SER A 161 -3.72 10.85 4.54
C SER A 161 -4.16 10.71 5.99
N ARG A 162 -4.62 9.53 6.40
CA ARG A 162 -5.09 9.26 7.78
C ARG A 162 -3.96 8.89 8.74
N LYS A 163 -2.73 8.73 8.23
CA LYS A 163 -1.56 8.24 8.98
C LYS A 163 -1.87 6.98 9.78
N LEU A 164 -2.59 6.02 9.19
CA LEU A 164 -2.97 4.77 9.88
C LEU A 164 -1.71 3.99 10.26
N CYS A 165 -1.67 3.49 11.51
CA CYS A 165 -0.57 2.70 12.06
C CYS A 165 -1.13 1.57 12.94
N GLY A 166 -0.37 0.48 13.10
CA GLY A 166 -0.71 -0.59 14.02
C GLY A 166 -2.03 -1.29 13.68
N GLY A 167 -2.81 -1.60 14.71
CA GLY A 167 -4.10 -2.28 14.58
C GLY A 167 -5.17 -1.49 13.80
N ALA A 168 -5.10 -0.16 13.74
CA ALA A 168 -6.03 0.65 12.94
C ALA A 168 -5.84 0.40 11.43
N LEU A 169 -4.61 0.15 10.99
CA LEU A 169 -4.34 -0.27 9.61
C LEU A 169 -4.92 -1.67 9.34
N LEU A 170 -4.77 -2.58 10.30
CA LEU A 170 -5.27 -3.95 10.18
C LEU A 170 -6.80 -4.00 10.11
N GLN A 171 -7.48 -3.20 10.93
CA GLN A 171 -8.93 -3.06 10.90
C GLN A 171 -9.41 -2.47 9.57
N HIS A 172 -8.76 -1.41 9.08
CA HIS A 172 -9.10 -0.82 7.77
C HIS A 172 -8.93 -1.83 6.64
N LEU A 173 -7.87 -2.64 6.67
CA LEU A 173 -7.67 -3.73 5.70
C LEU A 173 -8.75 -4.80 5.80
N TYR A 174 -9.21 -5.13 7.01
CA TYR A 174 -10.26 -6.10 7.24
C TYR A 174 -11.61 -5.63 6.70
N ASP A 175 -11.98 -4.37 6.96
CA ASP A 175 -13.20 -3.74 6.44
C ASP A 175 -13.18 -3.68 4.91
N ARG A 176 -12.00 -3.47 4.31
CA ARG A 176 -11.80 -3.50 2.85
C ARG A 176 -11.74 -4.92 2.29
N ALA A 177 -11.48 -5.95 3.10
CA ALA A 177 -11.47 -7.33 2.64
C ALA A 177 -12.89 -7.88 2.45
N THR A 178 -13.90 -7.32 3.12
CA THR A 178 -15.32 -7.70 3.01
C THR A 178 -16.01 -7.10 1.77
N ASN A 179 -15.34 -7.16 0.62
CA ASN A 179 -15.88 -6.71 -0.66
C ASN A 179 -16.43 -7.89 -1.48
N GLY A 180 -17.47 -7.66 -2.29
CA GLY A 180 -18.09 -8.68 -3.15
C GLY A 180 -17.30 -9.07 -4.41
N ILE A 181 -16.05 -8.59 -4.57
CA ILE A 181 -15.20 -8.86 -5.74
C ILE A 181 -14.11 -9.87 -5.33
N PRO A 182 -14.14 -11.12 -5.83
CA PRO A 182 -13.27 -12.20 -5.34
C PRO A 182 -11.78 -11.96 -5.65
N VAL A 183 -11.48 -11.37 -6.82
CA VAL A 183 -10.11 -11.05 -7.23
C VAL A 183 -9.49 -10.02 -6.28
N LEU A 184 -10.24 -8.96 -5.97
CA LEU A 184 -9.82 -7.91 -5.04
C LEU A 184 -9.72 -8.45 -3.60
N GLN A 185 -10.70 -9.25 -3.17
CA GLN A 185 -10.70 -9.89 -1.87
C GLN A 185 -9.46 -10.75 -1.65
N SER A 186 -9.12 -11.60 -2.64
CA SER A 186 -7.94 -12.47 -2.58
C SER A 186 -6.64 -11.64 -2.47
N CYS A 187 -6.55 -10.54 -3.21
CA CYS A 187 -5.43 -9.60 -3.14
C CYS A 187 -5.29 -8.96 -1.76
N ILE A 188 -6.38 -8.37 -1.23
CA ILE A 188 -6.38 -7.73 0.09
C ILE A 188 -6.09 -8.75 1.20
N GLN A 189 -6.64 -9.96 1.11
CA GLN A 189 -6.34 -11.05 2.04
C GLN A 189 -4.86 -11.44 2.01
N ARG A 190 -4.23 -11.45 0.83
CA ARG A 190 -2.79 -11.72 0.72
C ARG A 190 -1.97 -10.64 1.42
N ILE A 191 -2.33 -9.38 1.28
CA ILE A 191 -1.69 -8.26 1.98
C ILE A 191 -1.94 -8.34 3.50
N LEU A 192 -3.18 -8.66 3.90
CA LEU A 192 -3.57 -8.84 5.29
C LEU A 192 -2.78 -9.98 5.94
N TRP A 193 -2.51 -11.06 5.21
CA TRP A 193 -1.67 -12.16 5.67
C TRP A 193 -0.28 -11.66 6.10
N HIS A 194 0.38 -10.81 5.31
CA HIS A 194 1.68 -10.23 5.68
C HIS A 194 1.61 -9.38 6.95
N CYS A 195 0.55 -8.58 7.09
CA CYS A 195 0.33 -7.77 8.29
C CYS A 195 0.04 -8.66 9.52
N ASN A 196 -0.74 -9.72 9.35
CA ASN A 196 -1.04 -10.69 10.39
C ASN A 196 0.21 -11.46 10.85
N GLN A 197 1.18 -11.73 9.96
CA GLN A 197 2.46 -12.32 10.37
C GLN A 197 3.17 -11.47 11.43
N VAL A 198 3.16 -10.14 11.26
CA VAL A 198 3.74 -9.22 12.26
C VAL A 198 2.92 -9.26 13.55
N TRP A 199 1.59 -9.22 13.45
CA TRP A 199 0.71 -9.27 14.62
C TRP A 199 0.89 -10.57 15.43
N TYR A 200 0.90 -11.73 14.78
CA TYR A 200 1.12 -13.01 15.45
C TYR A 200 2.51 -13.10 16.09
N LYS A 201 3.56 -12.58 15.44
CA LYS A 201 4.90 -12.52 16.04
C LYS A 201 4.93 -11.67 17.31
N GLN A 202 4.27 -10.52 17.29
CA GLN A 202 4.16 -9.66 18.48
C GLN A 202 3.35 -10.33 19.59
N LEU A 203 2.27 -11.04 19.23
CA LEU A 203 1.43 -11.77 20.16
C LEU A 203 2.16 -12.94 20.80
N ILE A 204 2.94 -13.71 20.03
CA ILE A 204 3.79 -14.79 20.55
C ILE A 204 4.89 -14.25 21.48
N ALA A 205 5.56 -13.16 21.09
CA ALA A 205 6.56 -12.51 21.94
C ALA A 205 6.00 -12.10 23.30
N TRP A 206 4.76 -11.61 23.32
CA TRP A 206 4.09 -11.23 24.55
C TRP A 206 3.58 -12.45 25.34
N MET A 207 2.82 -13.34 24.71
CA MET A 207 2.17 -14.48 25.41
C MET A 207 3.17 -15.52 25.92
N ILE A 208 4.23 -15.81 25.16
CA ILE A 208 5.18 -16.87 25.50
C ILE A 208 6.37 -16.31 26.27
N HIS A 209 6.91 -15.16 25.84
CA HIS A 209 8.15 -14.63 26.41
C HIS A 209 7.92 -13.48 27.40
N GLY A 210 6.69 -12.96 27.55
CA GLY A 210 6.41 -11.79 28.39
C GLY A 210 7.09 -10.52 27.90
N VAL A 211 7.62 -10.50 26.68
CA VAL A 211 8.35 -9.37 26.12
C VAL A 211 7.40 -8.50 25.32
N LEU A 212 7.26 -7.23 25.72
CA LEU A 212 6.50 -6.26 24.93
C LEU A 212 7.40 -5.72 23.80
N PRO A 213 6.99 -5.84 22.52
CA PRO A 213 7.74 -5.24 21.42
C PRO A 213 7.73 -3.70 21.58
N SER A 214 8.87 -3.14 21.98
CA SER A 214 8.96 -1.78 22.53
C SER A 214 9.06 -0.65 21.50
N GLN A 215 9.11 -0.95 20.21
CA GLN A 215 9.72 0.00 19.27
C GLN A 215 8.80 1.18 18.90
N ASN A 216 7.47 0.99 18.77
CA ASN A 216 6.59 2.03 18.21
C ASN A 216 5.20 2.24 18.89
N ASN A 217 4.91 1.63 20.04
CA ASN A 217 3.55 1.66 20.64
C ASN A 217 2.42 1.26 19.67
N GLU A 218 2.71 0.44 18.66
CA GLU A 218 1.73 0.01 17.65
C GLU A 218 0.95 -1.24 18.04
N PHE A 219 1.47 -1.97 19.02
CA PHE A 219 0.81 -3.13 19.57
C PHE A 219 -0.38 -2.72 20.45
N LEU A 220 -1.31 -3.66 20.62
CA LEU A 220 -2.53 -3.51 21.42
C LEU A 220 -2.22 -3.13 22.87
N ILE A 221 -1.13 -3.67 23.39
CA ILE A 221 -0.69 -3.52 24.77
C ILE A 221 0.48 -2.53 24.77
N VAL A 222 0.40 -1.52 25.63
CA VAL A 222 1.46 -0.52 25.85
C VAL A 222 1.79 -0.52 27.34
N ARG A 223 3.05 -0.32 27.70
CA ARG A 223 3.43 -0.12 29.11
C ARG A 223 2.87 1.22 29.57
N SER A 224 2.05 1.21 30.63
CA SER A 224 1.65 2.45 31.30
C SER A 224 2.91 3.12 31.87
N SER A 225 3.21 4.36 31.45
CA SER A 225 4.40 5.08 31.94
C SER A 225 4.29 5.49 33.43
N ALA A 226 3.13 5.28 34.05
CA ALA A 226 2.86 5.64 35.44
C ALA A 226 3.82 4.98 36.45
N ASN A 227 4.39 3.80 36.14
CA ASN A 227 5.32 3.12 37.05
C ASN A 227 6.77 3.63 36.99
N SER A 228 7.15 4.47 36.02
CA SER A 228 8.53 4.99 35.95
C SER A 228 8.75 6.26 36.80
N ALA A 229 7.68 6.97 37.17
CA ALA A 229 7.76 8.10 38.10
C ALA A 229 7.57 7.66 39.56
N ALA A 230 6.83 6.57 39.79
CA ALA A 230 6.61 6.02 41.13
C ALA A 230 7.83 5.25 41.69
N SER A 231 8.63 4.60 40.83
CA SER A 231 9.81 3.83 41.29
C SER A 231 10.97 4.69 41.79
N ALA A 232 10.95 6.01 41.56
CA ALA A 232 11.88 6.96 42.17
C ALA A 232 11.41 7.49 43.54
N ALA A 233 10.15 7.20 43.95
CA ALA A 233 9.52 7.80 45.13
C ALA A 233 9.01 6.80 46.18
N SER A 234 8.99 5.49 45.92
CA SER A 234 8.43 4.50 46.88
C SER A 234 9.45 3.48 47.38
N SER A 235 10.35 3.92 48.25
CA SER A 235 10.97 3.06 49.28
C SER A 235 10.16 3.12 50.59
N ALA A 236 8.83 2.99 50.51
CA ALA A 236 7.96 2.78 51.67
C ALA A 236 6.51 2.55 51.19
N ALA A 237 6.04 1.31 51.37
CA ALA A 237 4.65 0.90 51.64
C ALA A 237 4.29 -0.35 50.83
N ASP A 238 4.41 -1.50 51.50
CA ASP A 238 3.60 -2.68 51.19
C ASP A 238 2.12 -2.30 51.32
N ALA A 239 1.47 -2.01 50.20
CA ALA A 239 0.03 -1.93 50.11
C ALA A 239 -0.44 -2.23 48.68
N ASP A 240 -1.01 -3.43 48.54
CA ASP A 240 -2.01 -3.81 47.56
C ASP A 240 -1.59 -3.95 46.07
N SER A 241 -0.95 -5.08 45.77
CA SER A 241 -0.65 -5.54 44.41
C SER A 241 -1.88 -5.93 43.56
N THR A 242 -3.11 -5.69 44.03
CA THR A 242 -4.34 -5.99 43.27
C THR A 242 -4.82 -4.83 42.39
N LEU A 243 -4.29 -3.61 42.58
CA LEU A 243 -4.67 -2.40 41.82
C LEU A 243 -3.95 -2.23 40.47
N GLU A 244 -2.89 -2.99 40.20
CA GLU A 244 -2.13 -2.87 38.94
C GLU A 244 -2.95 -3.30 37.71
N TRP A 245 -3.91 -4.23 37.87
CA TRP A 245 -4.74 -4.77 36.79
C TRP A 245 -5.74 -3.77 36.19
N HIS A 246 -6.07 -2.70 36.92
CA HIS A 246 -7.09 -1.74 36.51
C HIS A 246 -6.53 -0.51 35.75
N THR A 247 -5.20 -0.35 35.68
CA THR A 247 -4.57 0.84 35.07
C THR A 247 -4.02 0.61 33.67
N GLY A 248 -4.00 -0.65 33.19
CA GLY A 248 -3.64 -1.01 31.83
C GLY A 248 -4.84 -0.96 30.88
N GLU A 249 -5.34 0.24 30.57
CA GLU A 249 -6.39 0.35 29.56
C GLU A 249 -5.87 -0.03 28.16
N PRO A 250 -6.53 -0.93 27.40
CA PRO A 250 -6.27 -1.07 25.99
C PRO A 250 -6.69 0.22 25.26
N HIS A 251 -5.74 0.88 24.60
CA HIS A 251 -6.01 2.14 23.92
C HIS A 251 -6.99 1.94 22.75
N PRO A 252 -8.18 2.57 22.73
CA PRO A 252 -9.00 2.62 21.52
C PRO A 252 -8.30 3.55 20.50
N PRO A 253 -8.11 3.20 19.21
CA PRO A 253 -8.84 2.26 18.35
C PRO A 253 -7.95 1.12 17.79
N LYS A 254 -7.12 0.48 18.61
CA LYS A 254 -6.12 -0.49 18.10
C LYS A 254 -6.59 -1.94 18.03
N VAL A 255 -7.75 -2.27 18.61
CA VAL A 255 -8.27 -3.65 18.60
C VAL A 255 -8.84 -3.98 17.21
N PRO A 256 -8.25 -4.93 16.45
CA PRO A 256 -8.88 -5.39 15.22
C PRO A 256 -10.19 -6.07 15.60
N VAL A 257 -11.30 -5.44 15.26
CA VAL A 257 -12.63 -5.98 15.50
C VAL A 257 -12.83 -7.15 14.54
N THR A 258 -12.52 -8.37 14.99
CA THR A 258 -13.05 -9.59 14.37
C THR A 258 -14.52 -9.70 14.71
N ALA A 259 -15.36 -8.92 14.02
CA ALA A 259 -16.79 -9.18 13.99
C ALA A 259 -17.08 -10.15 12.84
N THR A 260 -16.67 -11.41 13.02
CA THR A 260 -17.41 -12.52 12.43
C THR A 260 -18.81 -12.49 13.04
N ARG A 261 -19.80 -12.03 12.28
CA ARG A 261 -21.20 -12.35 12.55
C ARG A 261 -21.64 -13.39 11.52
N PRO A 262 -22.25 -14.51 11.97
CA PRO A 262 -22.71 -15.59 11.09
C PRO A 262 -23.78 -15.14 10.10
#